data_AF-A0A357THW3-F1
#
_entry.id   AF-A0A357THW3-F1
#
_cell.length_a   1.000
_cell.length_b   1.000
_cell.length_c   1.000
_cell.angle_alpha   90.00
_cell.angle_beta   90.00
_cell.angle_gamma   90.00
#
_symmetry.space_group_name_H-M   'P 1'
#
loop_
_entity.id
_entity.type
_entity.pdbx_description
1 polymer ?
#
loop_
_entity_poly.entity_id
_entity_poly.type
_entity_poly.pdbx_seq_one_letter_code
_entity_poly.pdbx_strand_id
1 'polypeptide(L)'
;MGIRDSQCGAKVMKREAVEAIHSQLTVADMAFDINLLFALKRSGFSVLEVPTEWTDQVGSKVELGRTSFVMLLSVIRLRLYYSPFYRLLAPLRPLEAWLYRKLSAPPPLK
;
A
#
# COMPACT_ATOMS: atom_id res chain seq x y z
N MET A 1 15.37 -1.74 0.11
CA MET A 1 15.10 -0.29 0.25
C MET A 1 15.74 0.30 1.50
N GLY A 2 16.08 -0.49 2.53
CA GLY A 2 16.81 0.03 3.71
C GLY A 2 16.00 0.99 4.57
N ILE A 3 14.66 0.93 4.50
CA ILE A 3 13.73 1.74 5.29
C ILE A 3 13.39 0.96 6.57
N ARG A 4 13.46 1.61 7.72
CA ARG A 4 13.17 0.98 9.02
C ARG A 4 11.67 1.00 9.31
N ASP A 5 11.02 2.14 9.05
CA ASP A 5 9.57 2.27 9.18
C ASP A 5 8.91 2.57 7.82
N SER A 6 8.36 1.52 7.21
CA SER A 6 7.64 1.64 5.94
C SER A 6 6.22 2.21 6.07
N GLN A 7 5.66 2.25 7.29
CA GLN A 7 4.24 2.50 7.57
C GLN A 7 4.01 3.83 8.32
N CYS A 8 5.06 4.61 8.56
CA CYS A 8 4.93 5.96 9.09
C CYS A 8 4.06 6.84 8.18
N GLY A 9 3.02 7.46 8.76
CA GLY A 9 2.06 8.30 8.04
C GLY A 9 2.59 9.67 7.60
N ALA A 10 3.69 10.17 8.18
CA ALA A 10 4.30 11.42 7.73
C ALA A 10 5.20 11.16 6.51
N LYS A 11 4.82 11.72 5.37
CA LYS A 11 5.60 11.66 4.13
C LYS A 11 5.55 13.00 3.41
N VAL A 12 6.72 13.51 3.04
CA VAL A 12 6.88 14.72 2.22
C VAL A 12 7.46 14.29 0.87
N MET A 13 6.82 14.73 -0.21
CA MET A 13 7.17 14.33 -1.58
C MET A 13 7.17 15.53 -2.50
N LYS A 14 8.04 15.50 -3.51
CA LYS A 14 7.99 16.46 -4.61
C LYS A 14 6.79 16.16 -5.51
N ARG A 15 6.20 17.21 -6.09
CA ARG A 15 5.09 17.09 -7.07
C ARG A 15 5.43 16.12 -8.20
N GLU A 16 6.60 16.28 -8.81
CA GLU A 16 7.07 15.43 -9.92
C GLU A 16 7.08 13.93 -9.58
N ALA A 17 7.42 13.59 -8.33
CA ALA A 17 7.46 12.20 -7.87
C ALA A 17 6.04 11.64 -7.73
N VAL A 18 5.10 12.44 -7.22
CA VAL A 18 3.69 12.05 -7.08
C VAL A 18 3.06 11.85 -8.46
N GLU A 19 3.24 12.79 -9.38
CA GLU A 19 2.69 12.71 -10.73
C GLU A 19 3.21 11.48 -11.50
N ALA A 20 4.49 11.15 -11.33
CA ALA A 20 5.12 9.99 -11.96
C ALA A 20 4.56 8.64 -11.47
N ILE A 21 4.11 8.55 -10.22
CA ILE A 21 3.68 7.28 -9.61
C ILE A 21 2.18 7.16 -9.38
N HIS A 22 1.40 8.24 -9.52
CA HIS A 22 -0.02 8.25 -9.13
C HIS A 22 -0.80 7.08 -9.75
N SER A 23 -0.54 6.77 -11.03
CA SER A 23 -1.18 5.70 -11.77
C SER A 23 -0.77 4.30 -11.32
N GLN A 24 0.26 4.18 -10.49
CA GLN A 24 0.78 2.93 -9.92
C GLN A 24 0.27 2.66 -8.50
N LEU A 25 -0.45 3.62 -7.89
CA LEU A 25 -1.06 3.47 -6.57
C LEU A 25 -2.38 2.70 -6.73
N THR A 26 -2.38 1.43 -6.30
CA THR A 26 -3.47 0.46 -6.51
C THR A 26 -4.08 -0.05 -5.20
N VAL A 27 -3.52 0.36 -4.06
CA VAL A 27 -3.91 -0.02 -2.70
C VAL A 27 -4.46 1.20 -1.99
N ALA A 28 -5.57 1.04 -1.26
CA ALA A 28 -6.25 2.13 -0.55
C ALA A 28 -6.52 1.80 0.94
N ASP A 29 -5.82 0.80 1.48
CA ASP A 29 -5.87 0.40 2.89
C ASP A 29 -4.52 0.71 3.59
N MET A 30 -4.29 0.16 4.79
CA MET A 30 -3.06 0.37 5.57
C MET A 30 -1.77 -0.15 4.90
N ALA A 31 -1.85 -0.88 3.78
CA ALA A 31 -0.67 -1.22 2.98
C ALA A 31 -0.37 -0.17 1.89
N PHE A 32 -1.09 0.96 1.85
CA PHE A 32 -0.85 2.07 0.92
C PHE A 32 0.61 2.55 0.92
N ASP A 33 1.21 2.75 2.11
CA ASP A 33 2.57 3.26 2.22
C ASP A 33 3.61 2.32 1.59
N ILE A 34 3.35 1.01 1.62
CA ILE A 34 4.18 0.01 0.97
C ILE A 34 4.07 0.15 -0.56
N ASN A 35 2.85 0.31 -1.10
CA ASN A 35 2.67 0.56 -2.53
C ASN A 35 3.36 1.86 -2.95
N LEU A 36 3.22 2.93 -2.16
CA LEU A 36 3.82 4.23 -2.41
C LEU A 36 5.35 4.14 -2.49
N LEU A 37 5.98 3.59 -1.45
CA LEU A 37 7.44 3.43 -1.37
C LEU A 37 7.95 2.55 -2.50
N PHE A 38 7.28 1.44 -2.78
CA PHE A 38 7.66 0.55 -3.87
C PHE A 38 7.57 1.24 -5.24
N ALA A 39 6.51 2.00 -5.50
CA ALA A 39 6.33 2.74 -6.75
C ALA A 39 7.38 3.84 -6.94
N LEU A 40 7.71 4.59 -5.88
CA LEU A 40 8.80 5.58 -5.90
C LEU A 40 10.12 4.94 -6.26
N LYS A 41 10.48 3.84 -5.58
CA LYS A 41 11.76 3.16 -5.81
C LYS A 41 11.85 2.59 -7.21
N ARG A 42 10.78 1.97 -7.71
CA ARG A 42 10.72 1.41 -9.06
C ARG A 42 10.81 2.49 -10.14
N SER A 43 10.31 3.68 -9.86
CA SER A 43 10.37 4.85 -10.76
C SER A 43 11.69 5.62 -10.65
N GLY A 44 12.68 5.09 -9.92
CA GLY A 44 14.03 5.65 -9.86
C GLY A 44 14.24 6.77 -8.83
N PHE A 45 13.22 7.11 -8.03
CA PHE A 45 13.34 8.14 -7.00
C PHE A 45 14.14 7.63 -5.79
N SER A 46 14.81 8.57 -5.12
CA SER A 46 15.42 8.35 -3.81
C SER A 46 14.39 8.56 -2.70
N VAL A 47 14.50 7.75 -1.64
CA VAL A 47 13.70 7.89 -0.42
C VAL A 47 14.68 8.03 0.73
N LEU A 48 14.51 9.09 1.52
CA LEU A 48 15.29 9.36 2.71
C LEU A 48 14.39 9.23 3.94
N GLU A 49 14.83 8.46 4.93
CA GLU A 49 14.17 8.34 6.22
C GLU A 49 14.78 9.37 7.18
N VAL A 50 13.93 10.23 7.75
CA VAL A 50 14.34 11.25 8.73
C VAL A 50 13.66 10.93 10.05
N PRO A 51 14.39 10.83 11.18
CA PRO A 51 13.79 10.58 12.48
C PRO A 51 12.84 11.72 12.85
N THR A 52 11.69 11.37 13.43
CA THR A 52 10.68 12.34 13.88
C THR A 52 10.11 11.85 15.20
N GLU A 53 9.88 12.77 16.13
CA GLU A 53 9.20 12.47 17.38
C GLU A 53 7.69 12.53 17.18
N TRP A 54 7.00 11.49 17.63
CA TRP A 54 5.55 11.39 17.57
C TRP A 54 4.96 11.40 18.97
N THR A 55 3.96 12.24 19.20
CA THR A 55 3.13 12.20 20.40
C THR A 55 1.83 11.51 20.06
N ASP A 56 1.60 10.34 20.64
CA ASP A 56 0.34 9.62 20.49
C ASP A 56 -0.81 10.44 21.09
N GLN A 57 -1.87 10.62 20.31
CA GLN A 57 -3.10 11.25 20.77
C GLN A 57 -4.19 10.19 20.87
N VAL A 58 -4.78 10.07 22.07
CA VAL A 58 -5.84 9.10 22.35
C VAL A 58 -7.08 9.46 21.52
N GLY A 59 -7.54 8.55 20.65
CA GLY A 59 -8.77 8.78 19.88
C GLY A 59 -9.04 7.80 18.74
N SER A 60 -8.00 7.13 18.19
CA SER A 60 -8.18 6.10 17.17
C SER A 60 -7.67 4.74 17.66
N LYS A 61 -8.43 3.67 17.40
CA LYS A 61 -8.00 2.29 17.65
C LYS A 61 -7.99 1.54 16.34
N VAL A 62 -6.86 0.91 16.03
CA VAL A 62 -6.73 -0.01 14.90
C VAL A 62 -7.28 -1.38 15.31
N GLU A 63 -8.21 -1.93 14.53
CA GLU A 63 -8.67 -3.31 14.72
C GLU A 63 -7.57 -4.29 14.25
N LEU A 64 -6.71 -4.73 15.17
CA LEU A 64 -5.49 -5.47 14.84
C LEU A 64 -5.71 -6.71 13.97
N GLY A 65 -6.73 -7.54 14.25
CA GLY A 65 -6.93 -8.82 13.55
C GLY A 65 -7.31 -8.65 12.08
N ARG A 66 -8.45 -8.00 11.84
CA ARG A 66 -8.96 -7.76 10.48
C ARG A 66 -7.99 -6.91 9.65
N THR A 67 -7.44 -5.86 10.25
CA THR A 67 -6.55 -4.93 9.55
C THR A 67 -5.26 -5.61 9.12
N SER A 68 -4.64 -6.41 10.00
CA SER A 68 -3.44 -7.17 9.66
C SER A 68 -3.67 -8.18 8.53
N PHE A 69 -4.84 -8.84 8.51
CA PHE A 69 -5.19 -9.79 7.45
C PHE A 69 -5.39 -9.09 6.10
N VAL A 70 -6.14 -7.98 6.08
CA VAL A 70 -6.32 -7.15 4.87
C VAL A 70 -4.98 -6.64 4.35
N MET A 71 -4.12 -6.12 5.23
CA MET A 71 -2.78 -5.68 4.84
C MET A 71 -1.94 -6.80 4.22
N LEU A 72 -1.96 -8.01 4.81
CA LEU A 72 -1.24 -9.16 4.26
C LEU A 72 -1.70 -9.48 2.83
N LEU A 73 -3.02 -9.53 2.62
CA LEU A 73 -3.60 -9.76 1.28
C LEU A 73 -3.18 -8.66 0.30
N SER A 74 -3.18 -7.40 0.73
CA SER A 74 -2.79 -6.27 -0.11
C SER A 74 -1.31 -6.26 -0.48
N VAL A 75 -0.42 -6.69 0.41
CA VAL A 75 1.00 -6.87 0.10
C VAL A 75 1.23 -8.04 -0.86
N ILE A 76 0.55 -9.17 -0.67
CA ILE A 76 0.60 -10.30 -1.61
C ILE A 76 0.09 -9.87 -2.99
N ARG A 77 -1.04 -9.16 -3.04
CA ARG A 77 -1.59 -8.60 -4.27
C ARG A 77 -0.60 -7.65 -4.93
N LEU A 78 0.04 -6.75 -4.19
CA LEU A 78 1.05 -5.84 -4.73
C LEU A 78 2.21 -6.63 -5.37
N ARG A 79 2.66 -7.71 -4.72
CA ARG A 79 3.70 -8.59 -5.25
C ARG A 79 3.26 -9.28 -6.55
N LEU A 80 2.00 -9.71 -6.62
CA LEU A 80 1.41 -10.31 -7.82
C LEU A 80 1.20 -9.28 -8.93
N TYR A 81 0.73 -8.07 -8.64
CA TYR A 81 0.50 -6.99 -9.59
C TYR A 81 1.75 -6.66 -10.42
N TYR A 82 2.91 -6.66 -9.76
CA TYR A 82 4.20 -6.43 -10.42
C TYR A 82 4.85 -7.69 -11.01
N SER A 83 4.20 -8.85 -10.89
CA SER A 83 4.64 -10.12 -11.46
C SER A 83 4.08 -10.32 -12.88
N PRO A 84 4.80 -10.98 -13.80
CA PRO A 84 4.27 -11.30 -15.14
C PRO A 84 2.98 -12.13 -15.08
N PHE A 85 2.76 -12.86 -14.00
CA PHE A 85 1.58 -13.72 -13.82
C PHE A 85 0.29 -12.97 -13.50
N TYR A 86 0.33 -11.66 -13.21
CA TYR A 86 -0.87 -10.90 -12.82
C TYR A 86 -2.00 -10.97 -13.84
N ARG A 87 -1.65 -10.98 -15.14
CA ARG A 87 -2.64 -11.06 -16.23
C ARG A 87 -3.40 -12.38 -16.22
N LEU A 88 -2.76 -13.48 -15.80
CA LEU A 88 -3.39 -14.79 -15.72
C LEU A 88 -4.41 -14.87 -14.57
N LEU A 89 -4.26 -14.02 -13.56
CA LEU A 89 -5.17 -13.95 -12.41
C LEU A 89 -6.41 -13.09 -12.68
N ALA A 90 -6.54 -12.49 -13.87
CA ALA A 90 -7.69 -11.67 -14.22
C ALA A 90 -9.07 -12.34 -13.99
N PRO A 91 -9.26 -13.66 -14.25
CA PRO A 91 -10.52 -14.33 -13.95
C PRO A 91 -10.88 -14.39 -12.46
N LEU A 92 -9.89 -14.25 -11.56
CA LEU A 92 -10.10 -14.33 -10.11
C LEU A 92 -10.50 -12.98 -9.47
N ARG A 93 -10.49 -11.88 -10.24
CA ARG A 93 -10.83 -10.54 -9.73
C ARG A 93 -12.22 -10.42 -9.10
N PRO A 94 -13.30 -11.07 -9.62
CA PRO A 94 -14.61 -11.01 -8.97
C PRO A 94 -14.59 -11.63 -7.57
N LEU A 95 -13.86 -12.72 -7.38
CA LEU A 95 -13.70 -13.39 -6.09
C LEU A 95 -12.88 -12.53 -5.13
N GLU A 96 -11.80 -11.92 -5.62
CA GLU A 96 -10.98 -10.97 -4.87
C GLU A 96 -11.82 -9.78 -4.39
N ALA A 97 -12.58 -9.13 -5.28
CA ALA A 97 -13.44 -8.01 -4.93
C ALA A 97 -14.52 -8.41 -3.91
N TRP A 98 -15.10 -9.61 -4.04
CA TRP A 98 -16.02 -10.17 -3.05
C TRP A 98 -15.36 -10.35 -1.68
N LEU A 99 -14.15 -10.91 -1.64
CA LEU A 99 -13.39 -11.13 -0.42
C LEU A 99 -13.09 -9.81 0.30
N TYR A 100 -12.59 -8.80 -0.42
CA TYR A 100 -12.30 -7.48 0.16
C TYR A 100 -13.56 -6.80 0.70
N ARG A 101 -14.68 -6.87 -0.05
CA ARG A 101 -15.99 -6.35 0.44
C ARG A 101 -16.45 -7.07 1.70
N LYS A 102 -16.29 -8.40 1.77
CA LYS A 102 -16.64 -9.20 2.96
C LYS A 102 -15.80 -8.81 4.18
N LEU A 103 -14.56 -8.38 3.96
CA LEU A 103 -13.67 -7.86 5.00
C LEU A 103 -13.92 -6.36 5.32
N SER A 104 -14.89 -5.72 4.66
CA SER A 104 -15.11 -4.27 4.67
C SER A 104 -13.84 -3.46 4.33
N ALA A 105 -12.95 -4.04 3.53
CA ALA A 105 -11.78 -3.38 2.99
C ALA A 105 -12.12 -2.70 1.64
N PRO A 106 -11.48 -1.57 1.31
CA PRO A 106 -11.65 -0.96 0.01
C PRO A 106 -11.21 -1.95 -1.07
N PRO A 107 -12.02 -2.16 -2.12
CA PRO A 107 -11.63 -3.07 -3.17
C PRO A 107 -10.37 -2.53 -3.87
N PRO A 108 -9.53 -3.44 -4.37
CA PRO A 108 -8.55 -3.19 -5.42
C PRO A 108 -8.89 -2.04 -6.38
N LEU A 109 -8.05 -1.00 -6.43
CA LEU A 109 -8.09 -0.03 -7.53
C LEU A 109 -7.39 -0.70 -8.73
N LYS A 110 -8.10 -0.78 -9.87
CA LYS A 110 -7.80 -1.50 -11.13
C LYS A 110 -8.32 -2.94 -11.24
#